data_AF-A0A7S7AKX3-F1
#
_entry.id   AF-A0A7S7AKX3-F1
#
_cell.length_a   1.000
_cell.length_b   1.000
_cell.length_c   1.000
_cell.angle_alpha   90.00
_cell.angle_beta   90.00
_cell.angle_gamma   90.00
#
_symmetry.space_group_name_H-M   'P 1'
#
loop_
_entity.id
_entity.type
_entity.pdbx_description
1 polymer ?
#
loop_
_entity_poly.entity_id
_entity_poly.type
_entity_poly.pdbx_seq_one_letter_code
_entity_poly.pdbx_strand_id
1 'polypeptide(L)'
;MHINPDHYLSTAQGRVFTKERNIPAWQCCFDAFKHELKTNPKVKIIYILIGCQGAGKSTWAKNQISREPENIIFDAILVKQSERLPIIEQAKQLGKKCVAVWLQIPLEVCIKRNAQRPSDEIVDLTALTNVYYALEPPIYQEGFDLIEIIY
;
A
#
# COMPACT_ATOMS: atom_id res chain seq x y z
N MET A 1 -11.87 -5.22 -1.21
CA MET A 1 -11.04 -4.96 -2.41
C MET A 1 -9.57 -4.79 -2.04
N HIS A 2 -8.64 -5.33 -2.84
CA HIS A 2 -7.19 -5.12 -2.68
C HIS A 2 -6.64 -4.29 -3.84
N ILE A 3 -6.08 -3.13 -3.53
CA ILE A 3 -5.51 -2.18 -4.50
C ILE A 3 -4.00 -2.22 -4.32
N ASN A 4 -3.28 -2.59 -5.38
CA ASN A 4 -1.82 -2.63 -5.39
C ASN A 4 -1.31 -2.23 -6.79
N PRO A 5 -0.43 -1.21 -6.91
CA PRO A 5 0.16 -0.79 -8.18
C PRO A 5 0.84 -1.91 -8.97
N ASP A 6 1.43 -2.89 -8.29
CA ASP A 6 2.13 -4.02 -8.92
C ASP A 6 1.18 -4.90 -9.76
N HIS A 7 -0.12 -4.89 -9.45
CA HIS A 7 -1.14 -5.60 -10.25
C HIS A 7 -1.22 -5.04 -11.68
N TYR A 8 -0.88 -3.78 -11.88
CA TYR A 8 -0.93 -3.10 -13.18
C TYR A 8 0.43 -3.11 -13.91
N LEU A 9 1.49 -3.58 -13.25
CA LEU A 9 2.85 -3.65 -13.80
C LEU A 9 3.24 -5.05 -14.30
N SER A 10 2.42 -6.05 -14.02
CA SER A 10 2.64 -7.43 -14.46
C SER A 10 2.40 -7.57 -15.98
N THR A 11 3.30 -8.27 -16.69
CA THR A 11 3.13 -8.67 -18.09
C THR A 11 3.30 -10.18 -18.25
N ALA A 12 3.04 -10.72 -19.45
CA ALA A 12 3.27 -12.14 -19.76
C ALA A 12 4.75 -12.56 -19.63
N GLN A 13 5.69 -11.60 -19.61
CA GLN A 13 7.12 -11.85 -19.43
C GLN A 13 7.65 -11.46 -18.04
N GLY A 14 6.77 -11.16 -17.08
CA GLY A 14 7.13 -10.73 -15.71
C GLY A 14 6.82 -9.25 -15.44
N ARG A 15 7.20 -8.74 -14.28
CA ARG A 15 6.96 -7.33 -13.92
C ARG A 15 7.95 -6.40 -14.63
N VAL A 16 7.43 -5.32 -15.23
CA VAL A 16 8.25 -4.29 -15.87
C VAL A 16 8.01 -2.94 -15.20
N PHE A 17 8.99 -2.50 -14.42
CA PHE A 17 9.01 -1.22 -13.70
C PHE A 17 9.70 -0.14 -14.54
N THR A 18 8.91 0.67 -15.26
CA THR A 18 9.40 1.91 -15.88
C THR A 18 8.56 3.09 -15.45
N LYS A 19 9.10 4.31 -15.52
CA LYS A 19 8.36 5.53 -15.16
C LYS A 19 7.09 5.67 -16.00
N GLU A 20 7.16 5.32 -17.28
CA GLU A 20 6.07 5.40 -18.25
C GLU A 20 4.92 4.45 -17.90
N ARG A 21 5.22 3.32 -17.23
CA ARG A 21 4.20 2.36 -16.78
C ARG A 21 3.69 2.63 -15.37
N ASN A 22 4.52 3.26 -14.53
CA ASN A 22 4.16 3.56 -13.15
C ASN A 22 3.04 4.61 -13.08
N ILE A 23 3.08 5.66 -13.91
CA ILE A 23 2.03 6.68 -13.93
C ILE A 23 0.64 6.09 -14.25
N PRO A 24 0.46 5.32 -15.35
CA PRO A 24 -0.80 4.63 -15.61
C PRO A 24 -1.22 3.66 -14.50
N ALA A 25 -0.27 2.93 -13.89
CA ALA A 25 -0.58 1.99 -12.80
C ALA A 25 -1.21 2.70 -11.60
N TRP A 26 -0.67 3.86 -11.20
CA TRP A 26 -1.25 4.68 -10.15
C TRP A 26 -2.62 5.25 -10.52
N GLN A 27 -2.78 5.70 -11.76
CA GLN A 27 -4.08 6.16 -12.26
C GLN A 27 -5.13 5.04 -12.13
N CYS A 28 -4.81 3.83 -12.57
CA CYS A 28 -5.69 2.68 -12.42
C CYS A 28 -6.01 2.35 -10.95
N CYS A 29 -5.04 2.48 -10.03
CA CYS A 29 -5.29 2.28 -8.60
C CYS A 29 -6.33 3.29 -8.07
N PHE A 30 -6.18 4.57 -8.42
CA PHE A 30 -7.11 5.61 -7.97
C PHE A 30 -8.49 5.50 -8.62
N ASP A 31 -8.56 5.09 -9.88
CA ASP A 31 -9.84 4.86 -10.56
C ASP A 31 -10.58 3.66 -9.94
N ALA A 32 -9.86 2.58 -9.67
CA ALA A 32 -10.39 1.40 -8.99
C ALA A 32 -10.87 1.73 -7.56
N PHE A 33 -10.09 2.52 -6.83
CA PHE A 33 -10.43 3.03 -5.50
C PHE A 33 -11.71 3.87 -5.50
N LYS A 34 -11.80 4.85 -6.40
CA LYS A 34 -12.98 5.71 -6.53
C LYS A 34 -14.22 4.92 -6.97
N HIS A 35 -14.04 3.97 -7.89
CA HIS A 35 -15.13 3.11 -8.35
C HIS A 35 -15.71 2.29 -7.19
N GLU A 36 -14.87 1.56 -6.45
CA GLU A 36 -15.29 0.72 -5.33
C GLU A 36 -16.00 1.53 -4.25
N LEU A 37 -15.48 2.70 -3.90
CA LEU A 37 -16.11 3.57 -2.91
C LEU A 37 -17.49 4.08 -3.34
N LYS A 38 -17.72 4.23 -4.64
CA LYS A 38 -18.99 4.69 -5.19
C LYS A 38 -19.99 3.55 -5.33
N THR A 39 -19.55 2.35 -5.71
CA THR A 39 -20.43 1.23 -6.06
C THR A 39 -20.68 0.26 -4.91
N ASN A 40 -19.79 0.19 -3.92
CA ASN A 40 -19.91 -0.71 -2.79
C ASN A 40 -20.28 0.03 -1.48
N PRO A 41 -21.56 0.12 -1.11
CA PRO A 41 -21.99 0.80 0.12
C PRO A 41 -21.58 0.08 1.40
N LYS A 42 -21.17 -1.20 1.30
CA LYS A 42 -20.71 -2.00 2.44
C LYS A 42 -19.31 -1.61 2.91
N VAL A 43 -18.48 -1.03 2.05
CA VAL A 43 -17.15 -0.52 2.44
C VAL A 43 -17.32 0.47 3.59
N LYS A 44 -16.72 0.17 4.74
CA LYS A 44 -16.69 1.04 5.91
C LYS A 44 -15.29 1.55 6.23
N ILE A 45 -14.28 0.76 5.92
CA ILE A 45 -12.89 1.01 6.32
C ILE A 45 -11.98 0.94 5.09
N ILE A 46 -11.03 1.86 5.03
CA ILE A 46 -9.93 1.88 4.08
C ILE A 46 -8.63 1.74 4.87
N TYR A 47 -7.95 0.63 4.68
CA TYR A 47 -6.64 0.37 5.25
C TYR A 47 -5.55 0.86 4.29
N ILE A 48 -4.67 1.74 4.76
CA ILE A 48 -3.50 2.21 4.02
C ILE A 48 -2.26 1.54 4.60
N LEU A 49 -1.59 0.69 3.83
CA LEU A 49 -0.41 -0.02 4.28
C LEU A 49 0.82 0.86 4.09
N ILE A 50 1.61 1.01 5.16
CA ILE A 50 2.79 1.87 5.19
C ILE A 50 3.97 1.03 5.67
N GLY A 51 4.95 0.85 4.80
CA GLY A 51 6.16 0.08 5.11
C GLY A 51 7.01 -0.16 3.87
N CYS A 52 8.29 -0.42 4.05
CA CYS A 52 9.21 -0.73 2.95
C CYS A 52 8.92 -2.11 2.30
N GLN A 53 9.64 -2.44 1.23
CA GLN A 53 9.62 -3.77 0.65
C GLN A 53 10.19 -4.80 1.64
N GLY A 54 9.60 -5.99 1.70
CA GLY A 54 9.96 -7.00 2.69
C GLY A 54 9.33 -6.82 4.09
N ALA A 55 8.66 -5.70 4.36
CA ALA A 55 8.01 -5.45 5.65
C ALA A 55 6.80 -6.36 5.95
N GLY A 56 6.24 -7.05 4.95
CA GLY A 56 5.11 -7.97 5.14
C GLY A 56 3.73 -7.38 4.83
N LYS A 57 3.66 -6.23 4.15
CA LYS A 57 2.40 -5.56 3.76
C LYS A 57 1.40 -6.50 3.07
N SER A 58 1.83 -7.18 2.01
CA SER A 58 0.96 -8.08 1.25
C SER A 58 0.52 -9.32 2.06
N THR A 59 1.35 -9.78 3.00
CA THR A 59 0.95 -10.84 3.95
C THR A 59 -0.14 -10.35 4.90
N TRP A 60 0.00 -9.15 5.45
CA TRP A 60 -1.02 -8.51 6.27
C TRP A 60 -2.32 -8.31 5.47
N ALA A 61 -2.21 -7.81 4.23
CA ALA A 61 -3.35 -7.59 3.33
C ALA A 61 -4.16 -8.87 3.11
N LYS A 62 -3.50 -9.98 2.79
CA LYS A 62 -4.15 -11.28 2.56
C LYS A 62 -4.95 -11.76 3.77
N ASN A 63 -4.37 -11.63 4.96
CA ASN A 63 -5.04 -12.00 6.20
C ASN A 63 -6.25 -11.10 6.47
N GLN A 64 -6.11 -9.79 6.26
CA GLN A 64 -7.19 -8.84 6.49
C GLN A 64 -8.34 -9.01 5.49
N ILE A 65 -8.06 -9.27 4.21
CA ILE A 65 -9.09 -9.57 3.19
C ILE A 65 -9.94 -10.77 3.61
N SER A 66 -9.31 -11.77 4.24
CA SER A 66 -10.01 -12.98 4.69
C SER A 66 -10.94 -12.72 5.89
N ARG A 67 -10.62 -11.70 6.70
CA ARG A 67 -11.42 -11.29 7.88
C ARG A 67 -12.50 -10.28 7.52
N GLU A 68 -12.17 -9.33 6.64
CA GLU A 68 -13.01 -8.18 6.28
C GLU A 68 -13.00 -7.95 4.76
N PRO A 69 -13.61 -8.86 3.98
CA PRO A 69 -13.54 -8.84 2.51
C PRO A 69 -14.19 -7.61 1.87
N GLU A 70 -15.16 -7.00 2.58
CA GLU A 70 -15.95 -5.85 2.13
C GLU A 70 -15.18 -4.52 2.23
N ASN A 71 -14.02 -4.49 2.90
CA ASN A 71 -13.23 -3.26 3.09
C ASN A 71 -12.12 -3.12 2.04
N ILE A 72 -11.57 -1.91 1.93
CA ILE A 72 -10.50 -1.61 0.97
C ILE A 72 -9.15 -1.72 1.67
N ILE A 73 -8.19 -2.36 1.00
CA ILE A 73 -6.78 -2.34 1.39
C ILE A 73 -5.98 -1.71 0.26
N PHE A 74 -5.33 -0.59 0.56
CA PHE A 74 -4.40 0.10 -0.33
C PHE A 74 -2.97 -0.33 0.02
N ASP A 75 -2.47 -1.33 -0.70
CA ASP A 75 -1.14 -1.93 -0.53
C ASP A 75 -0.16 -1.31 -1.52
N ALA A 76 0.47 -0.22 -1.08
CA ALA A 76 1.51 0.47 -1.84
C ALA A 76 2.61 0.94 -0.89
N ILE A 77 3.70 1.49 -1.42
CA ILE A 77 4.84 1.91 -0.59
C ILE A 77 4.52 3.21 0.16
N LEU A 78 3.83 4.17 -0.50
CA LEU A 78 3.31 5.43 0.07
C LEU A 78 4.28 6.08 1.08
N VAL A 79 5.48 6.38 0.58
CA VAL A 79 6.63 6.87 1.34
C VAL A 79 6.30 8.19 2.02
N LYS A 80 5.64 9.10 1.30
CA LYS A 80 5.39 10.48 1.74
C LYS A 80 3.98 10.68 2.26
N GLN A 81 3.82 11.55 3.25
CA GLN A 81 2.51 11.99 3.72
C GLN A 81 1.65 12.53 2.56
N SER A 82 2.26 13.31 1.67
CA SER A 82 1.60 13.87 0.48
C SER A 82 1.04 12.81 -0.48
N GLU A 83 1.63 11.61 -0.54
CA GLU A 83 1.14 10.52 -1.38
C GLU A 83 -0.11 9.86 -0.78
N ARG A 84 -0.29 9.96 0.54
CA ARG A 84 -1.42 9.38 1.27
C ARG A 84 -2.63 10.31 1.31
N LEU A 85 -2.40 11.63 1.31
CA LEU A 85 -3.45 12.65 1.40
C LEU A 85 -4.62 12.42 0.44
N PRO A 86 -4.43 12.15 -0.87
CA PRO A 86 -5.56 11.97 -1.79
C PRO A 86 -6.47 10.79 -1.41
N ILE A 87 -5.90 9.72 -0.83
CA ILE A 87 -6.65 8.55 -0.37
C ILE A 87 -7.47 8.91 0.88
N ILE A 88 -6.83 9.61 1.83
CA ILE A 88 -7.44 10.01 3.10
C ILE A 88 -8.56 11.04 2.88
N GLU A 89 -8.34 12.04 2.03
CA GLU A 89 -9.35 13.05 1.69
C GLU A 89 -10.59 12.41 1.07
N GLN A 90 -10.40 11.49 0.13
CA GLN A 90 -11.51 10.78 -0.51
C GLN A 90 -12.29 9.91 0.48
N ALA A 91 -11.58 9.25 1.42
CA ALA A 91 -12.20 8.49 2.50
C ALA A 91 -13.10 9.39 3.36
N LYS A 92 -12.55 10.53 3.81
CA LYS A 92 -13.25 11.52 4.64
C LYS A 92 -14.47 12.11 3.94
N GLN A 93 -14.34 12.50 2.67
CA GLN A 93 -15.45 13.06 1.87
C GLN A 93 -16.65 12.11 1.80
N LEU A 94 -16.40 10.79 1.84
CA LEU A 94 -17.43 9.76 1.75
C LEU A 94 -17.79 9.15 3.13
N GLY A 95 -17.32 9.77 4.22
CA GLY A 95 -17.60 9.33 5.59
C GLY A 95 -17.08 7.93 5.91
N LYS A 96 -15.99 7.50 5.26
CA LYS A 96 -15.35 6.20 5.49
C LYS A 96 -14.23 6.34 6.51
N LYS A 97 -14.05 5.32 7.35
CA LYS A 97 -12.92 5.27 8.28
C LYS A 97 -11.62 5.01 7.51
N CYS A 98 -10.57 5.72 7.87
CA CYS A 98 -9.24 5.55 7.31
C CYS A 98 -8.27 5.07 8.40
N VAL A 99 -7.65 3.90 8.19
CA VAL A 99 -6.72 3.27 9.13
C VAL A 99 -5.34 3.19 8.50
N ALA A 100 -4.34 3.76 9.16
CA ALA A 100 -2.94 3.53 8.78
C ALA A 100 -2.46 2.22 9.41
N VAL A 101 -1.86 1.35 8.61
CA VAL A 101 -1.18 0.14 9.10
C VAL A 101 0.30 0.33 8.87
N TRP A 102 1.03 0.65 9.94
CA TRP A 102 2.45 0.96 9.89
C TRP A 102 3.31 -0.23 10.30
N LEU A 103 4.00 -0.82 9.31
CA LEU A 103 4.87 -1.96 9.52
C LEU A 103 6.30 -1.48 9.81
N GLN A 104 6.65 -1.43 11.10
CA GLN A 104 7.96 -1.05 11.63
C GLN A 104 8.89 -2.25 11.77
N ILE A 105 9.12 -2.94 10.65
CA ILE A 105 10.03 -4.09 10.63
C ILE A 105 11.48 -3.60 10.50
N PRO A 106 12.45 -4.16 11.25
CA PRO A 106 13.86 -3.80 11.09
C PRO A 106 14.38 -3.99 9.66
N LEU A 107 15.25 -3.08 9.21
CA LEU A 107 15.78 -3.08 7.84
C LEU A 107 16.44 -4.42 7.49
N GLU A 108 17.22 -5.01 8.41
CA GLU A 108 17.89 -6.28 8.19
C GLU A 108 16.92 -7.44 7.94
N VAL A 109 15.73 -7.39 8.57
CA VAL A 109 14.67 -8.38 8.35
C VAL A 109 14.03 -8.16 6.99
N CYS A 110 13.78 -6.91 6.61
CA CYS A 110 13.25 -6.55 5.29
C CYS A 110 14.18 -6.98 4.16
N ILE A 111 15.49 -6.77 4.30
CA ILE A 111 16.52 -7.22 3.35
C ILE A 111 16.53 -8.75 3.24
N LYS A 112 16.54 -9.47 4.37
CA LYS A 112 16.49 -10.94 4.37
C LYS A 112 15.26 -11.48 3.67
N ARG A 113 14.08 -10.89 3.93
CA ARG A 113 12.83 -11.28 3.27
C ARG A 113 12.82 -10.93 1.78
N ASN A 114 13.38 -9.79 1.39
CA ASN A 114 13.50 -9.40 -0.02
C ASN A 114 14.35 -10.38 -0.82
N ALA A 115 15.44 -10.90 -0.25
CA ALA A 115 16.29 -11.90 -0.89
C ALA A 115 15.60 -13.27 -1.13
N GLN A 116 14.48 -13.54 -0.46
CA GLN A 116 13.71 -14.78 -0.60
C GLN A 116 12.53 -14.67 -1.56
N ARG A 117 12.35 -13.50 -2.20
CA ARG A 117 11.25 -13.26 -3.14
C ARG A 117 11.49 -13.96 -4.49
N PRO A 118 10.43 -14.20 -5.28
CA PRO A 118 10.57 -14.55 -6.69
C PRO A 118 11.50 -13.56 -7.40
N SER A 119 12.28 -14.03 -8.37
CA SER A 119 13.34 -13.25 -8.99
C SER A 119 12.87 -11.93 -9.62
N ASP A 120 11.62 -11.85 -10.07
CA ASP A 120 10.99 -10.66 -10.64
C ASP A 120 10.38 -9.70 -9.59
N GLU A 121 10.40 -10.08 -8.31
CA GLU A 121 9.93 -9.27 -7.18
C GLU A 121 11.04 -8.83 -6.22
N ILE A 122 12.27 -9.34 -6.41
CA ILE A 122 13.45 -8.89 -5.67
C ILE A 122 13.73 -7.44 -6.06
N VAL A 123 13.72 -6.56 -5.07
CA VAL A 123 14.04 -5.14 -5.26
C VAL A 123 15.53 -4.91 -5.00
N ASP A 124 16.13 -4.00 -5.75
CA ASP A 124 17.51 -3.55 -5.51
C ASP A 124 17.70 -3.11 -4.04
N LEU A 125 18.82 -3.50 -3.43
CA LEU A 125 19.09 -3.24 -2.02
C LEU A 125 19.24 -1.74 -1.72
N THR A 126 19.81 -0.98 -2.64
CA THR A 126 19.94 0.48 -2.49
C THR A 126 18.56 1.13 -2.54
N ALA A 127 17.73 0.74 -3.50
CA ALA A 127 16.35 1.22 -3.62
C ALA A 127 15.51 0.89 -2.37
N LEU A 128 15.57 -0.34 -1.86
CA LEU A 128 14.87 -0.76 -0.65
C LEU A 128 15.33 0.07 0.56
N THR A 129 16.65 0.23 0.73
CA THR A 129 17.24 1.00 1.82
C THR A 129 16.84 2.47 1.76
N ASN A 130 16.83 3.06 0.55
CA ASN A 130 16.37 4.43 0.33
C ASN A 130 14.90 4.60 0.73
N VAL A 131 14.04 3.66 0.33
CA VAL A 131 12.62 3.67 0.73
C VAL A 131 12.47 3.56 2.25
N TYR A 132 13.25 2.66 2.89
CA TYR A 132 13.20 2.47 4.34
C TYR A 132 13.45 3.77 5.10
N TYR A 133 14.52 4.48 4.76
CA TYR A 133 14.89 5.72 5.44
C TYR A 133 14.05 6.94 5.00
N ALA A 134 13.52 6.94 3.78
CA ALA A 134 12.70 8.05 3.28
C ALA A 134 11.24 8.01 3.77
N LEU A 135 10.79 6.87 4.30
CA LEU A 135 9.42 6.62 4.73
C LEU A 135 9.05 7.54 5.89
N GLU A 136 8.03 8.36 5.67
CA GLU A 136 7.48 9.25 6.68
C GLU A 136 6.44 8.52 7.52
N PRO A 137 6.60 8.50 8.86
CA PRO A 137 5.65 7.81 9.73
C PRO A 137 4.25 8.41 9.57
N PRO A 138 3.19 7.60 9.67
CA PRO A 138 1.83 8.13 9.68
C PRO A 138 1.60 8.99 10.92
N ILE A 139 0.89 10.10 10.74
CA ILE A 139 0.46 10.97 11.83
C ILE A 139 -1.04 11.27 11.73
N TYR A 140 -1.69 11.47 12.86
CA TYR A 140 -3.14 11.76 12.90
C TYR A 140 -3.51 13.04 12.13
N GLN A 141 -2.60 14.00 12.00
CA GLN A 141 -2.81 15.23 11.24
C GLN A 141 -3.05 15.00 9.75
N GLU A 142 -2.58 13.87 9.19
CA GLU A 142 -2.93 13.49 7.81
C GLU A 142 -4.43 13.18 7.68
N GLY A 143 -5.05 12.72 8.77
CA GLY A 143 -6.49 12.46 8.83
C GLY A 143 -6.89 11.02 9.09
N PHE A 144 -5.98 10.18 9.55
CA PHE A 144 -6.31 8.82 9.97
C PHE A 144 -7.21 8.82 11.21
N ASP A 145 -8.19 7.93 11.22
CA ASP A 145 -9.01 7.65 12.41
C ASP A 145 -8.25 6.75 13.41
N LEU A 146 -7.38 5.89 12.89
CA LEU A 146 -6.57 4.96 13.67
C LEU A 146 -5.21 4.74 12.99
N ILE A 147 -4.17 4.57 13.82
CA ILE A 147 -2.84 4.16 13.40
C ILE A 147 -2.51 2.86 14.15
N GLU A 148 -2.43 1.76 13.40
CA GLU A 148 -2.02 0.45 13.90
C GLU A 148 -0.53 0.24 13.61
N ILE A 149 0.24 -0.11 14.63
CA ILE A 149 1.68 -0.37 14.50
C ILE A 149 1.91 -1.87 14.53
N ILE A 150 2.64 -2.38 13.53
CA ILE A 150 3.04 -3.78 13.40
C ILE A 150 4.56 -3.87 13.52
N TYR A 151 5.02 -4.80 14.35
CA TYR A 151 6.44 -5.07 14.62
C TYR A 151 6.90 -6.41 14.05
#